data_AF-A0A2N3FXB2-F1
#
_entry.id   AF-A0A2N3FXB2-F1
#
_cell.length_a   1.000
_cell.length_b   1.000
_cell.length_c   1.000
_cell.angle_alpha   90.00
_cell.angle_beta   90.00
_cell.angle_gamma   90.00
#
_symmetry.space_group_name_H-M   'P 1'
#
loop_
_entity.id
_entity.type
_entity.pdbx_description
1 polymer ?
#
loop_
_entity_poly.entity_id
_entity_poly.type
_entity_poly.pdbx_seq_one_letter_code
_entity_poly.pdbx_strand_id
1 'polypeptide(L)'
;MEQEEPMTVLSEAFGHIRVATNELLVARNDAGALEMGLLALDLEAILEELDVEPAYIAPGLTASESLAAAAELLDRDRSHVPLGVWSRLQALVVQVG
;
A
#
# COMPACT_ATOMS: atom_id res chain seq x y z
N MET A 1 7.17 -18.39 22.34
CA MET A 1 6.57 -18.47 21.00
C MET A 1 6.62 -17.06 20.46
N GLU A 2 7.35 -16.92 19.37
CA GLU A 2 7.94 -15.69 18.85
C GLU A 2 6.84 -14.74 18.34
N GLN A 3 7.00 -13.44 18.61
CA GLN A 3 6.15 -12.40 18.05
C GLN A 3 6.60 -12.16 16.60
N GLU A 4 6.08 -12.97 15.67
CA GLU A 4 6.31 -12.87 14.21
C GLU A 4 5.18 -12.10 13.48
N GLU A 5 4.18 -11.58 14.20
CA GLU A 5 2.94 -11.03 13.63
C GLU A 5 2.99 -9.60 13.04
N PRO A 6 3.74 -8.60 13.59
CA PRO A 6 3.63 -7.21 13.08
C PRO A 6 4.31 -7.02 11.72
N MET A 7 5.31 -7.83 11.40
CA MET A 7 6.05 -7.77 10.13
C MET A 7 5.20 -8.32 8.97
N THR A 8 4.30 -9.26 9.26
CA THR A 8 3.41 -9.88 8.27
C THR A 8 2.34 -8.90 7.77
N VAL A 9 1.77 -8.09 8.66
CA VAL A 9 0.74 -7.10 8.30
C VAL A 9 1.30 -6.01 7.39
N LEU A 10 2.49 -5.49 7.69
CA LEU A 10 3.17 -4.50 6.82
C LEU A 10 3.54 -5.10 5.47
N SER A 11 4.00 -6.35 5.44
CA SER A 11 4.33 -7.06 4.21
C SER A 11 3.10 -7.26 3.32
N GLU A 12 1.96 -7.67 3.88
CA GLU A 12 0.69 -7.82 3.15
C GLU A 12 0.15 -6.47 2.64
N ALA A 13 0.17 -5.43 3.47
CA ALA A 13 -0.22 -4.09 3.06
C ALA A 13 0.69 -3.56 1.94
N PHE A 14 2.00 -3.82 2.02
CA PHE A 14 2.95 -3.46 0.95
C PHE A 14 2.63 -4.21 -0.36
N GLY A 15 2.32 -5.50 -0.27
CA GLY A 15 1.86 -6.28 -1.43
C GLY A 15 0.64 -5.66 -2.13
N HIS A 16 -0.34 -5.18 -1.36
CA HIS A 16 -1.50 -4.48 -1.90
C HIS A 16 -1.16 -3.12 -2.49
N ILE A 17 -0.30 -2.33 -1.85
CA ILE A 17 0.18 -1.04 -2.38
C ILE A 17 0.86 -1.27 -3.74
N ARG A 18 1.73 -2.29 -3.86
CA ARG A 18 2.38 -2.68 -5.11
C ARG A 18 1.39 -3.00 -6.23
N VAL A 19 0.30 -3.70 -5.92
CA VAL A 19 -0.77 -3.97 -6.91
C VAL A 19 -1.41 -2.67 -7.36
N ALA A 20 -1.79 -1.80 -6.42
CA ALA A 20 -2.42 -0.53 -6.74
C ALA A 20 -1.50 0.38 -7.57
N THR A 21 -0.22 0.48 -7.21
CA THR A 21 0.78 1.22 -7.97
C THR A 21 0.85 0.74 -9.42
N ASN A 22 0.90 -0.56 -9.65
CA ASN A 22 0.94 -1.11 -11.00
C ASN A 22 -0.31 -0.76 -11.79
N GLU A 23 -1.51 -0.95 -11.22
CA GLU A 23 -2.79 -0.60 -11.86
C GLU A 23 -2.87 0.90 -12.22
N LEU A 24 -2.40 1.78 -11.32
CA LEU A 24 -2.37 3.23 -11.55
C LEU A 24 -1.38 3.62 -12.66
N LEU A 25 -0.19 3.01 -12.69
CA LEU A 25 0.85 3.34 -13.66
C LEU A 25 0.55 2.81 -15.08
N VAL A 26 -0.23 1.75 -15.20
CA VAL A 26 -0.62 1.22 -16.53
C VAL A 26 -1.83 1.93 -17.14
N ALA A 27 -2.54 2.77 -16.38
CA ALA A 27 -3.66 3.58 -16.84
C ALA A 27 -3.18 4.69 -17.82
N ARG A 28 -3.12 4.35 -19.11
CA ARG A 28 -2.60 5.25 -20.15
C ARG A 28 -3.45 6.52 -20.30
N ASN A 29 -2.77 7.65 -20.49
CA ASN A 29 -3.37 8.98 -20.71
C ASN A 29 -4.25 9.48 -19.57
N ASP A 30 -4.08 8.93 -18.36
CA ASP A 30 -4.72 9.44 -17.15
C ASP A 30 -3.66 10.10 -16.27
N ALA A 31 -3.62 11.43 -16.31
CA ALA A 31 -2.67 12.21 -15.53
C ALA A 31 -2.94 12.10 -14.02
N GLY A 32 -4.21 11.93 -13.62
CA GLY A 32 -4.58 11.72 -12.22
C GLY A 32 -4.08 10.37 -11.72
N ALA A 33 -4.30 9.31 -12.50
CA ALA A 33 -3.78 7.98 -12.16
C ALA A 33 -2.25 7.96 -12.09
N LEU A 34 -1.56 8.66 -12.99
CA LEU A 34 -0.09 8.79 -12.92
C LEU A 34 0.37 9.49 -11.64
N GLU A 35 -0.25 10.61 -11.27
CA GLU A 35 0.08 11.32 -10.02
C GLU A 35 -0.10 10.40 -8.80
N MET A 36 -1.22 9.68 -8.74
CA MET A 36 -1.50 8.70 -7.69
C MET A 36 -0.48 7.56 -7.66
N GLY A 37 -0.08 7.06 -8.83
CA GLY A 37 0.94 6.01 -8.95
C GLY A 37 2.31 6.45 -8.44
N LEU A 38 2.69 7.72 -8.68
CA LEU A 38 3.94 8.29 -8.13
C LEU A 38 3.88 8.41 -6.60
N LEU A 39 2.74 8.85 -6.05
CA LEU A 39 2.54 8.91 -4.60
C LEU A 39 2.57 7.52 -3.96
N ALA A 40 2.05 6.50 -4.66
CA ALA A 40 2.13 5.12 -4.21
C ALA A 40 3.57 4.59 -4.25
N LEU A 41 4.36 4.91 -5.28
CA LEU A 41 5.79 4.59 -5.33
C LEU A 41 6.59 5.23 -4.18
N ASP A 42 6.29 6.48 -3.81
CA ASP A 42 6.92 7.11 -2.64
C ASP A 42 6.60 6.35 -1.35
N LEU A 43 5.40 5.78 -1.24
CA LEU A 43 5.01 4.94 -0.11
C LEU A 43 5.73 3.59 -0.12
N GLU A 44 5.91 2.98 -1.29
CA GLU A 44 6.72 1.76 -1.44
C GLU A 44 8.17 1.98 -1.00
N ALA A 45 8.79 3.08 -1.41
CA ALA A 45 10.17 3.41 -1.03
C ALA A 45 10.34 3.52 0.50
N ILE A 46 9.35 4.08 1.21
CA ILE A 46 9.39 4.15 2.68
C ILE A 46 9.32 2.74 3.30
N LEU A 47 8.54 1.83 2.73
CA LEU A 47 8.44 0.46 3.22
C LEU A 47 9.72 -0.34 2.95
N GLU A 48 10.35 -0.13 1.81
CA GLU A 48 11.65 -0.71 1.48
C GLU A 48 12.77 -0.19 2.39
N GLU A 49 12.77 1.11 2.72
CA GLU A 49 13.70 1.70 3.70
C GLU A 49 13.54 1.11 5.11
N LEU A 50 12.36 0.57 5.42
CA LEU A 50 12.06 -0.13 6.67
C LEU A 50 12.37 -1.63 6.62
N ASP A 51 13.02 -2.11 5.54
CA ASP A 51 13.36 -3.51 5.30
C ASP A 51 12.11 -4.44 5.25
N VAL A 52 10.97 -3.88 4.82
CA VAL A 52 9.74 -4.63 4.62
C VAL A 52 9.71 -5.15 3.18
N GLU A 53 9.62 -6.46 3.03
CA GLU A 53 9.40 -7.09 1.73
C GLU A 53 7.89 -7.18 1.42
N PRO A 54 7.47 -6.94 0.17
CA PRO A 54 6.07 -7.06 -0.23
C PRO A 54 5.61 -8.52 -0.23
N ALA A 55 4.45 -8.80 0.35
CA ALA A 55 3.80 -10.09 0.15
C ALA A 55 3.31 -10.22 -1.30
N TYR A 56 3.25 -11.46 -1.80
CA TYR A 56 2.58 -11.73 -3.07
C TYR A 56 1.07 -11.61 -2.91
N ILE A 57 0.45 -10.72 -3.68
CA ILE A 57 -1.00 -10.58 -3.79
C ILE A 57 -1.44 -11.07 -5.16
N ALA A 58 -2.47 -11.90 -5.20
CA ALA A 58 -3.01 -12.43 -6.44
C ALA A 58 -3.53 -11.27 -7.34
N PRO A 59 -3.26 -11.30 -8.65
CA PRO A 59 -3.79 -10.31 -9.58
C PRO A 59 -5.32 -10.31 -9.63
N GLY A 60 -5.92 -9.18 -9.98
CA GLY A 60 -7.37 -9.06 -10.25
C GLY A 60 -8.10 -8.04 -9.38
N LEU A 61 -7.43 -7.42 -8.42
CA LEU A 61 -7.97 -6.27 -7.68
C LEU A 61 -7.70 -4.98 -8.45
N THR A 62 -8.64 -4.06 -8.40
CA THR A 62 -8.43 -2.67 -8.83
C THR A 62 -7.50 -1.94 -7.85
N ALA A 63 -6.99 -0.77 -8.26
CA ALA A 63 -6.19 0.08 -7.38
C ALA A 63 -6.94 0.49 -6.10
N SER A 64 -8.21 0.89 -6.24
CA SER A 64 -9.06 1.26 -5.09
C SER A 64 -9.24 0.09 -4.12
N GLU A 65 -9.63 -1.09 -4.62
CA GLU A 65 -9.83 -2.29 -3.79
C GLU A 65 -8.53 -2.70 -3.06
N SER A 66 -7.39 -2.63 -3.74
CA SER A 66 -6.10 -2.95 -3.13
C SER A 66 -5.71 -1.94 -2.05
N LEU A 67 -5.85 -0.64 -2.30
CA LEU A 67 -5.52 0.39 -1.30
C LEU A 67 -6.45 0.32 -0.08
N ALA A 68 -7.74 0.04 -0.30
CA ALA A 68 -8.70 -0.18 0.78
C ALA A 68 -8.31 -1.39 1.64
N ALA A 69 -7.95 -2.52 1.02
CA ALA A 69 -7.48 -3.71 1.73
C ALA A 69 -6.20 -3.42 2.54
N ALA A 70 -5.24 -2.70 1.97
CA ALA A 70 -4.04 -2.26 2.68
C ALA A 70 -4.39 -1.40 3.90
N ALA A 71 -5.31 -0.43 3.74
CA ALA A 71 -5.73 0.44 4.83
C ALA A 71 -6.41 -0.33 5.97
N GLU A 72 -7.28 -1.28 5.65
CA GLU A 72 -7.91 -2.16 6.64
C GLU A 72 -6.88 -3.00 7.41
N LEU A 73 -5.86 -3.52 6.74
CA LEU A 73 -4.78 -4.27 7.37
C LEU A 73 -4.01 -3.39 8.36
N LEU A 74 -3.61 -2.19 7.95
CA LEU A 74 -2.87 -1.26 8.81
C LEU A 74 -3.70 -0.74 9.98
N ASP A 75 -5.02 -0.59 9.83
CA ASP A 75 -5.90 -0.16 10.91
C ASP A 75 -6.07 -1.23 12.00
N ARG A 76 -6.01 -2.52 11.64
CA ARG A 76 -6.07 -3.63 12.61
C ARG A 76 -4.84 -3.68 13.52
N ASP A 77 -3.68 -3.22 13.03
CA ASP A 77 -2.42 -3.21 13.77
C ASP A 77 -1.85 -1.80 13.98
N ARG A 78 -2.74 -0.82 14.15
CA ARG A 78 -2.41 0.61 14.15
C ARG A 78 -1.26 1.01 15.09
N SER A 79 -1.08 0.32 16.22
CA SER A 79 -0.04 0.58 17.21
C SER A 79 1.39 0.29 16.73
N HIS A 80 1.54 -0.59 15.73
CA HIS A 80 2.85 -1.00 15.20
C HIS A 80 3.15 -0.40 13.81
N VAL A 81 2.20 0.32 13.22
CA VAL A 81 2.36 0.95 11.91
C VAL A 81 3.02 2.34 12.04
N PRO A 82 4.16 2.59 11.35
CA PRO A 82 4.77 3.91 11.31
C PRO A 82 3.77 4.96 10.82
N LEU A 83 3.68 6.08 11.54
CA LEU A 83 2.69 7.13 11.25
C LEU A 83 2.78 7.64 9.80
N GLY A 84 4.00 7.76 9.27
CA GLY A 84 4.24 8.22 7.90
C GLY A 84 3.81 7.24 6.80
N VAL A 85 3.69 5.94 7.11
CA VAL A 85 3.13 4.94 6.19
C VAL A 85 1.60 5.04 6.23
N TRP A 86 1.03 5.01 7.43
CA TRP A 86 -0.42 5.06 7.59
C TRP A 86 -1.04 6.33 7.02
N SER A 87 -0.50 7.51 7.34
CA SER A 87 -1.12 8.78 6.92
C SER A 87 -1.11 8.97 5.40
N ARG A 88 -0.03 8.53 4.74
CA ARG A 88 0.09 8.57 3.28
C ARG A 88 -0.86 7.58 2.62
N LEU A 89 -0.98 6.36 3.15
CA LEU A 89 -1.94 5.38 2.64
C LEU A 89 -3.38 5.88 2.74
N GLN A 90 -3.78 6.47 3.88
CA GLN A 90 -5.12 7.01 4.05
C GLN A 90 -5.41 8.17 3.07
N ALA A 91 -4.41 9.02 2.80
CA ALA A 91 -4.54 10.06 1.79
C ALA A 91 -4.72 9.48 0.38
N LEU A 92 -3.97 8.43 0.03
CA LEU A 92 -4.10 7.72 -1.25
C LEU A 92 -5.49 7.10 -1.40
N VAL A 93 -6.01 6.42 -0.37
CA VAL A 93 -7.36 5.82 -0.39
C VAL A 93 -8.42 6.87 -0.70
N VAL A 94 -8.38 8.02 -0.03
CA VAL A 94 -9.35 9.12 -0.25
C VAL A 94 -9.28 9.68 -1.68
N GLN A 95 -8.08 9.73 -2.26
CA GLN A 95 -7.86 10.30 -3.59
C GLN A 95 -8.21 9.33 -4.73
N VAL A 96 -7.98 8.02 -4.55
CA VAL A 96 -8.33 7.01 -5.56
C VAL A 96 -9.84 6.74 -5.59
N GLY A 97 -10.52 6.83 -4.44
CA GLY A 97 -11.98 6.65 -4.33
C GLY A 97 -12.40 5.22 -4.04
#